data_AF-A0A958XEP4-F1
#
_entry.id   AF-A0A958XEP4-F1
#
_cell.length_a   1.000
_cell.length_b   1.000
_cell.length_c   1.000
_cell.angle_alpha   90.00
_cell.angle_beta   90.00
_cell.angle_gamma   90.00
#
_symmetry.space_group_name_H-M   'P 1'
#
loop_
_entity.id
_entity.type
_entity.pdbx_description
1 polymer ?
#
loop_
_entity_poly.entity_id
_entity_poly.type
_entity_poly.pdbx_seq_one_letter_code
_entity_poly.pdbx_strand_id
1 'polypeptide(L)'
;MEINEIIATTRSLLRQGDTGKALRAILDYLEKDARFAETTRVLQLAEANYNAARQQELKGILSFQEAQRQYSQINDALLSTLDSIAAGPPIQRTVGAPPDKSVLYKWLIGAAVVLALGLLLGLWFSSRQGDAGTGTKPEAACPAFAGAGQRVIILPFQDLANSPASPELTIQSRIRELSGKNEFPTQVEILGNYDVKKNNPDIRTATSIGQRCKADLVIWGLYEKSPDSIKVDIQYVFTKSGELGRSDGFLAFKDLPSLRDGRMVRGLDDAIFALCGLMAIQEKKGALAQQWFKKVHNPQETDRMLMKKLEETQE
;
A
#
# COMPACT_ATOMS: atom_id res chain seq x y z
N MET A 1 18.50 18.98 -33.49
CA MET A 1 18.40 19.35 -32.07
C MET A 1 19.41 18.52 -31.31
N GLU A 2 20.26 19.20 -30.53
CA GLU A 2 21.12 18.51 -29.58
C GLU A 2 20.27 17.93 -28.45
N ILE A 3 20.65 16.76 -27.94
CA ILE A 3 19.93 16.05 -26.87
C ILE A 3 19.67 16.93 -25.64
N ASN A 4 20.61 17.83 -25.36
CA ASN A 4 20.54 18.79 -24.26
C ASN A 4 19.41 19.82 -24.43
N GLU A 5 19.13 20.23 -25.66
CA GLU A 5 18.07 21.18 -25.98
C GLU A 5 16.69 20.55 -25.75
N ILE A 6 16.52 19.29 -26.17
CA ILE A 6 15.28 18.54 -25.97
C ILE A 6 15.04 18.20 -24.50
N ILE A 7 16.10 17.86 -23.75
CA ILE A 7 16.00 17.66 -22.30
C ILE A 7 15.57 18.96 -21.61
N ALA A 8 16.13 20.11 -22.01
CA ALA A 8 15.75 21.41 -21.46
C ALA A 8 14.28 21.77 -21.78
N THR A 9 13.83 21.58 -23.02
CA THR A 9 12.42 21.78 -23.42
C THR A 9 11.49 20.84 -22.66
N THR A 10 11.85 19.57 -22.50
CA THR A 10 11.05 18.57 -21.78
C THR A 10 10.92 18.93 -20.29
N ARG A 11 12.01 19.37 -19.65
CA ARG A 11 11.98 19.89 -18.27
C ARG A 11 11.13 21.14 -18.13
N SER A 12 11.15 22.03 -19.12
CA SER A 12 10.28 23.22 -19.12
C SER A 12 8.80 22.85 -19.21
N LEU A 13 8.44 21.92 -20.09
CA LEU A 13 7.05 21.43 -20.23
C LEU A 13 6.55 20.76 -18.95
N LEU A 14 7.41 19.98 -18.28
CA LEU A 14 7.11 19.39 -16.99
C LEU A 14 6.84 20.44 -15.90
N ARG A 15 7.64 21.51 -15.84
CA ARG A 15 7.44 22.62 -14.89
C ARG A 15 6.12 23.37 -15.11
N GLN A 16 5.61 23.35 -16.33
CA GLN A 16 4.33 23.97 -16.71
C GLN A 16 3.14 23.02 -16.49
N GLY A 17 3.37 21.79 -16.01
CA GLY A 17 2.32 20.78 -15.84
C GLY A 17 1.89 20.10 -17.14
N ASP A 18 2.62 20.31 -18.23
CA ASP A 18 2.30 19.82 -19.58
C ASP A 18 2.93 18.43 -19.85
N THR A 19 2.69 17.46 -18.95
CA THR A 19 3.30 16.11 -18.96
C THR A 19 3.12 15.38 -20.29
N GLY A 20 1.92 15.48 -20.90
CA GLY A 20 1.65 14.81 -22.18
C GLY A 20 2.45 15.39 -23.36
N LYS A 21 2.75 16.70 -23.35
CA LYS A 21 3.61 17.31 -24.38
C LYS A 21 5.08 16.97 -24.13
N ALA A 22 5.49 16.91 -22.87
CA ALA A 22 6.82 16.52 -22.46
C ALA A 22 7.16 15.08 -22.92
N LEU A 23 6.25 14.13 -22.69
CA LEU A 23 6.41 12.73 -23.12
C LEU A 23 6.56 12.58 -24.63
N ARG A 24 5.71 13.26 -25.42
CA ARG A 24 5.83 13.20 -26.89
C ARG A 24 7.11 13.82 -27.41
N ALA A 25 7.51 14.98 -26.86
CA ALA A 25 8.72 15.67 -27.31
C ALA A 25 9.98 14.81 -27.11
N ILE A 26 10.07 14.05 -26.02
CA ILE A 26 11.21 13.16 -25.78
C ILE A 26 11.11 11.87 -26.61
N LEU A 27 9.91 11.29 -26.77
CA LEU A 27 9.71 10.07 -27.56
C LEU A 27 10.03 10.29 -29.04
N ASP A 28 9.56 11.39 -29.63
CA ASP A 28 9.85 11.78 -31.03
C ASP A 28 11.34 11.95 -31.33
N TYR A 29 12.14 12.19 -30.29
CA TYR A 29 13.58 12.26 -30.37
C TYR A 29 14.25 10.90 -30.22
N LEU A 30 13.86 10.15 -29.19
CA LEU A 30 14.47 8.85 -28.87
C LEU A 30 14.12 7.76 -29.90
N GLU A 31 12.98 7.85 -30.59
CA GLU A 31 12.62 6.93 -31.67
C GLU A 31 13.56 7.00 -32.88
N LYS A 32 14.29 8.12 -33.04
CA LYS A 32 15.22 8.31 -34.17
C LYS A 32 16.59 7.66 -33.95
N ASP A 33 16.87 7.15 -32.75
CA ASP A 33 18.16 6.59 -32.38
C ASP A 33 18.01 5.25 -31.66
N ALA A 34 18.48 4.18 -32.33
CA ALA A 34 18.39 2.80 -31.85
C ALA A 34 19.12 2.56 -30.51
N ARG A 35 20.03 3.44 -30.10
CA ARG A 35 20.74 3.35 -28.82
C ARG A 35 19.81 3.52 -27.62
N PHE A 36 18.66 4.14 -27.81
CA PHE A 36 17.67 4.38 -26.75
C PHE A 36 16.45 3.46 -26.84
N ALA A 37 16.49 2.39 -27.63
CA ALA A 37 15.33 1.52 -27.87
C ALA A 37 14.68 0.97 -26.58
N GLU A 38 15.48 0.67 -25.56
CA GLU A 38 14.97 0.24 -24.25
C GLU A 38 14.29 1.38 -23.48
N THR A 39 14.93 2.55 -23.47
CA THR A 39 14.39 3.77 -22.85
C THR A 39 13.09 4.23 -23.51
N THR A 40 13.02 4.15 -24.84
CA THR A 40 11.81 4.46 -25.61
C THR A 40 10.65 3.56 -25.21
N ARG A 41 10.87 2.25 -25.01
CA ARG A 41 9.81 1.32 -24.55
C ARG A 41 9.28 1.67 -23.17
N VAL A 42 10.16 2.06 -22.25
CA VAL A 42 9.77 2.49 -20.89
C VAL A 42 8.93 3.78 -20.94
N LEU A 43 9.34 4.74 -21.77
CA LEU A 43 8.62 6.00 -21.94
C LEU A 43 7.27 5.83 -22.67
N GLN A 44 7.16 4.91 -23.63
CA GLN A 44 5.88 4.57 -24.26
C GLN A 44 4.89 3.95 -23.26
N LEU A 45 5.38 3.10 -22.33
CA LEU A 45 4.55 2.57 -21.26
C LEU A 45 4.11 3.68 -20.29
N ALA A 46 5.00 4.62 -19.96
CA ALA A 46 4.67 5.79 -19.14
C ALA A 46 3.61 6.69 -19.82
N GLU A 47 3.69 6.88 -21.13
CA GLU A 47 2.67 7.59 -21.92
C GLU A 47 1.32 6.87 -21.91
N ALA A 48 1.31 5.55 -22.09
CA ALA A 48 0.09 4.76 -22.01
C ALA A 48 -0.59 4.89 -20.64
N ASN A 49 0.19 4.82 -19.56
CA ASN A 49 -0.31 4.99 -18.19
C ASN A 49 -0.83 6.42 -17.95
N TYR A 50 -0.16 7.44 -18.46
CA TYR A 50 -0.61 8.84 -18.38
C TYR A 50 -1.96 9.02 -19.07
N ASN A 51 -2.10 8.50 -20.28
CA ASN A 51 -3.34 8.60 -21.05
C ASN A 51 -4.48 7.82 -20.39
N ALA A 52 -4.20 6.65 -19.81
CA ALA A 52 -5.17 5.87 -19.05
C ALA A 52 -5.65 6.62 -17.82
N ALA A 53 -4.73 7.17 -17.01
CA ALA A 53 -5.05 7.97 -15.82
C ALA A 53 -5.93 9.18 -16.18
N ARG A 54 -5.57 9.89 -17.26
CA ARG A 54 -6.33 11.04 -17.76
C ARG A 54 -7.73 10.69 -18.23
N GLN A 55 -7.90 9.55 -18.90
CA GLN A 55 -9.23 9.08 -19.28
C GLN A 55 -10.07 8.68 -18.06
N GLN A 56 -9.45 8.07 -17.03
CA GLN A 56 -10.16 7.70 -15.81
C GLN A 56 -10.57 8.92 -14.98
N GLU A 57 -9.74 9.96 -14.93
CA GLU A 57 -10.08 11.26 -14.34
C GLU A 57 -11.25 11.92 -15.07
N LEU A 58 -11.19 12.02 -16.41
CA LEU A 58 -12.26 12.62 -17.21
C LEU A 58 -13.59 11.86 -17.10
N LYS A 59 -13.53 10.55 -16.87
CA LYS A 59 -14.70 9.70 -16.63
C LYS A 59 -15.20 9.76 -15.18
N GLY A 60 -14.51 10.50 -14.29
CA GLY A 60 -14.83 10.57 -12.87
C GLY A 60 -14.58 9.27 -12.10
N ILE A 61 -13.84 8.32 -12.68
CA ILE A 61 -13.48 7.03 -12.07
C ILE A 61 -12.33 7.23 -11.08
N LEU A 62 -11.41 8.14 -11.42
CA LEU A 62 -10.27 8.52 -10.60
C LEU A 62 -10.51 9.92 -10.05
N SER A 63 -10.32 10.12 -8.73
CA SER A 63 -10.41 11.46 -8.17
C SER A 63 -9.28 12.35 -8.70
N PHE A 64 -9.49 13.67 -8.76
CA PHE A 64 -8.47 14.62 -9.20
C PHE A 64 -7.14 14.48 -8.42
N GLN A 65 -7.22 14.19 -7.12
CA GLN A 65 -6.04 14.00 -6.26
C GLN A 65 -5.28 12.72 -6.60
N GLU A 66 -5.98 11.62 -6.90
CA GLU A 66 -5.36 10.36 -7.34
C GLU A 66 -4.77 10.49 -8.75
N ALA A 67 -5.45 11.19 -9.66
CA ALA A 67 -4.95 11.53 -10.99
C ALA A 67 -3.66 12.33 -10.89
N GLN A 68 -3.63 13.35 -10.03
CA GLN A 68 -2.45 14.16 -9.81
C GLN A 68 -1.28 13.37 -9.23
N ARG A 69 -1.55 12.40 -8.34
CA ARG A 69 -0.52 11.48 -7.83
C ARG A 69 0.06 10.59 -8.94
N GLN A 70 -0.78 10.05 -9.82
CA GLN A 70 -0.28 9.28 -10.97
C GLN A 70 0.52 10.14 -11.94
N TYR A 71 0.10 11.39 -12.18
CA TYR A 71 0.88 12.34 -12.99
C TYR A 71 2.23 12.65 -12.35
N SER A 72 2.30 12.85 -11.04
CA SER A 72 3.56 13.05 -10.32
C SER A 72 4.50 11.85 -10.44
N GLN A 73 4.01 10.62 -10.30
CA GLN A 73 4.83 9.42 -10.48
C GLN A 73 5.40 9.30 -11.90
N ILE A 74 4.60 9.64 -12.91
CA ILE A 74 5.02 9.64 -14.31
C ILE A 74 6.04 10.76 -14.56
N ASN A 75 5.86 11.93 -13.95
CA ASN A 75 6.82 13.03 -14.03
C ASN A 75 8.16 12.66 -13.39
N ASP A 76 8.15 12.02 -12.23
CA ASP A 76 9.37 11.58 -11.54
C ASP A 76 10.12 10.51 -12.35
N ALA A 77 9.40 9.56 -12.93
CA ALA A 77 9.97 8.56 -13.84
C ALA A 77 10.56 9.22 -15.11
N LEU A 78 9.87 10.22 -15.67
CA LEU A 78 10.35 10.97 -16.83
C LEU A 78 11.62 11.76 -16.49
N LEU A 79 11.66 12.46 -15.34
CA LEU A 79 12.83 13.20 -14.88
C LEU A 79 14.03 12.28 -14.65
N SER A 80 13.85 11.15 -13.97
CA SER A 80 14.91 10.15 -13.77
C SER A 80 15.45 9.60 -15.08
N THR A 81 14.57 9.39 -16.07
CA THR A 81 14.95 8.94 -17.41
C THR A 81 15.73 10.01 -18.16
N LEU A 82 15.30 11.28 -18.09
CA LEU A 82 16.02 12.41 -18.68
C LEU A 82 17.41 12.60 -18.06
N ASP A 83 17.54 12.40 -16.74
CA ASP A 83 18.83 12.46 -16.04
C ASP A 83 19.76 11.32 -16.47
N SER A 84 19.20 10.13 -16.70
CA SER A 84 19.95 8.97 -17.22
C SER A 84 20.41 9.19 -18.66
N ILE A 85 19.60 9.84 -19.49
CA ILE A 85 19.97 10.21 -20.87
C ILE A 85 21.03 11.32 -20.85
N ALA A 86 20.90 12.31 -19.96
CA ALA A 86 21.85 13.40 -19.79
C ALA A 86 23.23 12.91 -19.27
N ALA A 87 23.24 11.87 -18.44
CA ALA A 87 24.46 11.23 -17.94
C ALA A 87 25.21 10.41 -19.02
N GLY A 88 24.62 10.27 -20.21
CA GLY A 88 25.15 9.46 -21.31
C GLY A 88 24.65 8.03 -21.25
N PRO A 89 24.55 7.34 -22.41
CA PRO A 89 24.03 5.97 -22.45
C PRO A 89 24.90 5.06 -21.56
N PRO A 90 24.30 4.15 -20.77
CA PRO A 90 25.07 3.16 -20.05
C PRO A 90 25.91 2.40 -21.07
N ILE A 91 27.22 2.28 -20.78
CA ILE A 91 28.15 1.51 -21.61
C ILE A 91 27.56 0.11 -21.75
N GLN A 92 27.02 -0.20 -22.93
CA GLN A 92 26.75 -1.57 -23.32
C GLN A 92 28.08 -2.29 -23.16
N ARG A 93 28.18 -3.18 -22.18
CA ARG A 93 29.26 -4.18 -22.14
C ARG A 93 29.13 -4.94 -23.45
N THR A 94 30.00 -4.61 -24.39
CA THR A 94 30.28 -5.42 -25.55
C THR A 94 30.65 -6.80 -25.02
N VAL A 95 29.70 -7.73 -25.12
CA VAL A 95 29.97 -9.15 -24.93
C VAL A 95 31.05 -9.48 -25.95
N GLY A 96 32.23 -9.78 -25.42
CA GLY A 96 33.41 -10.12 -26.20
C GLY A 96 33.13 -11.25 -27.18
N ALA A 97 33.97 -11.29 -28.21
CA ALA A 97 34.01 -12.22 -29.33
C ALA A 97 33.51 -13.66 -29.00
N PRO A 98 32.83 -14.33 -29.95
CA PRO A 98 32.28 -15.66 -29.74
C PRO A 98 33.39 -16.62 -29.31
N PRO A 99 33.28 -17.30 -28.15
CA PRO A 99 34.27 -18.28 -27.75
C PRO A 99 34.18 -19.48 -28.68
N ASP A 100 35.36 -20.02 -28.99
CA ASP A 100 35.60 -21.13 -29.88
C ASP A 100 34.67 -22.33 -29.55
N LYS A 101 33.92 -22.78 -30.57
CA LYS A 101 32.78 -23.73 -30.43
C LYS A 101 33.20 -25.10 -29.87
N SER A 102 34.50 -25.39 -29.79
CA SER A 102 35.02 -26.67 -29.28
C SER A 102 35.05 -26.78 -27.75
N VAL A 103 35.08 -25.67 -27.01
CA VAL A 103 35.13 -25.68 -25.53
C VAL A 103 33.71 -25.75 -24.94
N LEU A 104 32.72 -25.14 -25.59
CA LEU A 104 31.32 -25.14 -25.15
C LEU A 104 30.70 -26.55 -25.20
N TYR A 105 31.06 -27.37 -26.20
CA TYR A 105 30.56 -28.73 -26.33
C TYR A 105 31.08 -29.67 -25.23
N LYS A 106 32.35 -29.50 -24.82
CA LYS A 106 32.93 -30.26 -23.70
C LYS A 106 32.32 -29.86 -22.35
N TRP A 107 31.96 -28.59 -22.18
CA TRP A 107 31.29 -28.11 -20.97
C TRP A 107 29.82 -28.54 -20.91
N LEU A 108 29.11 -28.57 -22.05
CA LEU A 108 27.73 -29.06 -22.14
C LEU A 108 27.62 -30.57 -21.88
N ILE A 109 28.58 -31.38 -22.34
CA ILE A 109 28.62 -32.81 -22.02
C ILE A 109 28.93 -33.02 -20.53
N GLY A 110 29.84 -32.23 -19.95
CA GLY A 110 30.10 -32.25 -18.50
C GLY A 110 28.87 -31.87 -17.67
N ALA A 111 28.16 -30.82 -18.07
CA ALA A 111 26.95 -30.37 -17.41
C ALA A 111 25.81 -31.40 -17.52
N ALA A 112 25.64 -32.04 -18.68
CA ALA A 112 24.61 -33.07 -18.89
C ALA A 112 24.87 -34.33 -18.06
N VAL A 113 26.13 -34.75 -17.88
CA VAL A 113 26.48 -35.91 -17.05
C VAL A 113 26.24 -35.60 -15.56
N VAL A 114 26.54 -34.38 -15.10
CA VAL A 114 26.25 -33.95 -13.71
C VAL A 114 24.75 -33.81 -13.47
N LEU A 115 23.98 -33.31 -14.44
CA LEU A 115 22.52 -33.23 -14.36
C LEU A 115 21.87 -34.61 -14.36
N ALA A 116 22.38 -35.55 -15.16
CA ALA A 116 21.91 -36.93 -15.20
C ALA A 116 22.24 -37.70 -13.91
N LEU A 117 23.45 -37.52 -13.35
CA LEU A 117 23.78 -38.09 -12.03
C LEU A 117 22.95 -37.44 -10.91
N GLY A 118 22.70 -36.13 -10.97
CA GLY A 118 21.85 -35.41 -10.02
C GLY A 118 20.38 -35.86 -10.07
N LEU A 119 19.85 -36.15 -11.26
CA LEU A 119 18.50 -36.70 -11.45
C LEU A 119 18.39 -38.14 -10.95
N LEU A 120 19.39 -38.98 -11.20
CA LEU A 120 19.41 -40.37 -10.73
C LEU A 120 19.58 -40.46 -9.20
N LEU A 121 20.42 -39.62 -8.59
CA LEU A 121 20.54 -39.51 -7.13
C LEU A 121 19.29 -38.88 -6.50
N GLY A 122 18.68 -37.88 -7.15
CA GLY A 122 17.44 -37.25 -6.71
C GLY A 122 16.23 -38.20 -6.70
N LEU A 123 16.09 -39.05 -7.71
CA LEU A 123 15.03 -40.07 -7.76
C LEU A 123 15.26 -41.20 -6.74
N TRP A 124 16.51 -41.55 -6.43
CA TRP A 124 16.82 -42.57 -5.43
C TRP A 124 16.64 -42.07 -3.99
N PHE A 125 16.92 -40.79 -3.70
CA PHE A 125 16.65 -40.19 -2.38
C PHE A 125 15.18 -39.82 -2.17
N SER A 126 14.45 -39.47 -3.24
CA SER A 126 13.02 -39.12 -3.19
C SER A 126 12.09 -40.30 -2.88
N SER A 127 12.53 -41.55 -3.06
CA SER A 127 11.71 -42.74 -2.77
C SER A 127 11.88 -43.30 -1.35
N ARG A 128 12.76 -42.68 -0.53
CA ARG A 128 13.01 -43.10 0.86
C ARG A 128 12.63 -42.06 1.92
N GLN A 129 12.09 -40.90 1.52
CA GLN A 129 11.61 -39.88 2.44
C GLN A 129 10.08 -39.79 2.37
N GLY A 130 9.44 -40.83 2.90
CA GLY A 130 8.09 -40.71 3.44
C GLY A 130 8.13 -39.85 4.70
N ASP A 131 7.12 -39.01 4.85
CA ASP A 131 6.78 -38.21 6.04
C ASP A 131 7.78 -37.14 6.49
N ALA A 132 7.82 -36.01 5.76
CA ALA A 132 8.12 -34.70 6.35
C ALA A 132 7.34 -33.61 5.61
N GLY A 133 6.51 -32.89 6.37
CA GLY A 133 5.47 -31.99 5.89
C GLY A 133 5.93 -30.89 4.93
N THR A 134 5.00 -30.54 4.05
CA THR A 134 5.01 -29.39 3.15
C THR A 134 5.51 -28.12 3.85
N GLY A 135 6.59 -27.55 3.33
CA GLY A 135 7.11 -26.25 3.73
C GLY A 135 6.17 -25.13 3.33
N THR A 136 5.18 -24.85 4.18
CA THR A 136 4.44 -23.59 4.18
C THR A 136 5.42 -22.47 4.53
N LYS A 137 5.45 -21.40 3.72
CA LYS A 137 6.06 -20.12 4.12
C LYS A 137 5.56 -19.77 5.54
N PRO A 138 6.37 -19.18 6.43
CA PRO A 138 5.88 -18.79 7.75
C PRO A 138 4.79 -17.73 7.57
N GLU A 139 3.54 -18.20 7.58
CA GLU A 139 2.36 -17.36 7.63
C GLU A 139 2.42 -16.57 8.94
N ALA A 140 2.13 -15.27 8.88
CA ALA A 140 2.06 -14.41 10.06
C ALA A 140 1.17 -15.08 11.13
N ALA A 141 1.78 -15.48 12.25
CA ALA A 141 1.09 -16.10 13.38
C ALA A 141 0.07 -15.11 13.96
N CYS A 142 -1.19 -15.55 14.07
CA CYS A 142 -2.28 -14.74 14.60
C CYS A 142 -2.08 -14.42 16.10
N PRO A 143 -2.46 -13.21 16.56
CA PRO A 143 -2.42 -12.87 17.98
C PRO A 143 -3.43 -13.71 18.78
N ALA A 144 -3.11 -13.94 20.05
CA ALA A 144 -4.02 -14.62 20.97
C ALA A 144 -4.98 -13.60 21.61
N PHE A 145 -6.29 -13.87 21.53
CA PHE A 145 -7.32 -13.11 22.22
C PHE A 145 -7.70 -13.85 23.51
N ALA A 146 -7.39 -13.26 24.67
CA ALA A 146 -7.51 -13.90 25.98
C ALA A 146 -8.90 -13.77 26.63
N GLY A 147 -9.80 -12.92 26.11
CA GLY A 147 -11.09 -12.62 26.76
C GLY A 147 -12.32 -12.69 25.85
N ALA A 148 -13.48 -12.40 26.44
CA ALA A 148 -14.71 -12.12 25.69
C ALA A 148 -14.73 -10.66 25.20
N GLY A 149 -15.51 -10.38 24.15
CA GLY A 149 -15.67 -9.05 23.57
C GLY A 149 -15.16 -8.92 22.13
N GLN A 150 -15.16 -7.69 21.63
CA GLN A 150 -14.78 -7.34 20.26
C GLN A 150 -13.29 -7.56 20.05
N ARG A 151 -12.93 -8.38 19.05
CA ARG A 151 -11.54 -8.69 18.71
C ARG A 151 -11.09 -7.86 17.50
N VAL A 152 -10.09 -7.03 17.69
CA VAL A 152 -9.59 -6.09 16.69
C VAL A 152 -8.15 -6.42 16.36
N ILE A 153 -7.85 -6.59 15.08
CA ILE A 153 -6.47 -6.68 14.57
C ILE A 153 -6.12 -5.37 13.88
N ILE A 154 -4.94 -4.85 14.20
CA ILE A 154 -4.33 -3.74 13.49
C ILE A 154 -3.12 -4.28 12.74
N LEU A 155 -3.10 -4.07 11.42
CA LEU A 155 -1.94 -4.37 10.58
C LEU A 155 -0.99 -3.17 10.63
N PRO A 156 0.34 -3.39 10.53
CA PRO A 156 1.30 -2.28 10.42
C PRO A 156 0.90 -1.34 9.29
N PHE A 157 1.03 -0.02 9.47
CA PHE A 157 0.66 0.90 8.38
C PHE A 157 1.77 0.97 7.34
N GLN A 158 1.40 1.07 6.06
CA GLN A 158 2.38 1.20 4.97
C GLN A 158 2.86 2.64 4.85
N ASP A 159 4.17 2.83 4.94
CA ASP A 159 4.84 4.11 4.73
C ASP A 159 4.89 4.51 3.26
N LEU A 160 4.51 5.74 2.96
CA LEU A 160 4.58 6.34 1.62
C LEU A 160 5.80 7.22 1.38
N ALA A 161 6.49 7.66 2.44
CA ALA A 161 7.57 8.66 2.39
C ALA A 161 8.91 8.15 2.95
N ASN A 162 9.06 6.84 3.16
CA ASN A 162 10.25 6.21 3.75
C ASN A 162 10.70 6.87 5.07
N SER A 163 9.73 7.38 5.82
CA SER A 163 9.91 8.08 7.08
C SER A 163 9.30 7.22 8.19
N PRO A 164 10.13 6.58 9.05
CA PRO A 164 9.64 5.61 10.02
C PRO A 164 8.69 6.28 11.03
N ALA A 165 7.51 5.68 11.17
CA ALA A 165 6.52 5.95 12.19
C ALA A 165 5.72 4.67 12.47
N SER A 166 4.95 4.66 13.56
CA SER A 166 4.10 3.53 13.95
C SER A 166 2.68 3.99 14.31
N PRO A 167 1.87 4.44 13.34
CA PRO A 167 0.48 4.84 13.57
C PRO A 167 -0.36 3.77 14.26
N GLU A 168 -0.09 2.49 13.98
CA GLU A 168 -0.76 1.34 14.58
C GLU A 168 -0.73 1.35 16.11
N LEU A 169 0.37 1.79 16.72
CA LEU A 169 0.51 1.88 18.18
C LEU A 169 -0.42 2.94 18.77
N THR A 170 -0.51 4.10 18.12
CA THR A 170 -1.37 5.20 18.57
C THR A 170 -2.84 4.81 18.46
N ILE A 171 -3.24 4.19 17.34
CA ILE A 171 -4.60 3.71 17.13
C ILE A 171 -4.94 2.64 18.17
N GLN A 172 -4.05 1.67 18.40
CA GLN A 172 -4.22 0.64 19.43
C GLN A 172 -4.46 1.25 20.82
N SER A 173 -3.59 2.19 21.23
CA SER A 173 -3.68 2.84 22.54
C SER A 173 -5.00 3.58 22.70
N ARG A 174 -5.44 4.30 21.67
CA ARG A 174 -6.68 5.08 21.72
C ARG A 174 -7.93 4.22 21.76
N ILE A 175 -8.00 3.16 20.97
CA ILE A 175 -9.13 2.22 21.03
C ILE A 175 -9.19 1.57 22.42
N ARG A 176 -8.05 1.15 22.98
CA ARG A 176 -7.99 0.58 24.34
C ARG A 176 -8.43 1.57 25.41
N GLU A 177 -7.99 2.83 25.31
CA GLU A 177 -8.40 3.88 26.26
C GLU A 177 -9.90 4.15 26.20
N LEU A 178 -10.46 4.29 25.00
CA LEU A 178 -11.89 4.57 24.81
C LEU A 178 -12.76 3.38 25.22
N SER A 179 -12.38 2.18 24.83
CA SER A 179 -13.11 0.95 25.20
C SER A 179 -13.07 0.74 26.72
N GLY A 180 -11.91 0.89 27.35
CA GLY A 180 -11.75 0.78 28.80
C GLY A 180 -12.56 1.82 29.58
N LYS A 181 -12.55 3.09 29.16
CA LYS A 181 -13.32 4.17 29.81
C LYS A 181 -14.84 3.97 29.75
N ASN A 182 -15.34 3.20 28.79
CA ASN A 182 -16.78 2.99 28.58
C ASN A 182 -17.20 1.54 28.86
N GLU A 183 -16.38 0.77 29.57
CA GLU A 183 -16.65 -0.64 29.90
C GLU A 183 -17.05 -1.48 28.67
N PHE A 184 -16.46 -1.16 27.52
CA PHE A 184 -16.67 -1.86 26.28
C PHE A 184 -15.58 -2.94 26.14
N PRO A 185 -15.89 -4.24 26.28
CA PRO A 185 -14.86 -5.27 26.24
C PRO A 185 -14.30 -5.36 24.82
N THR A 186 -13.07 -4.90 24.63
CA THR A 186 -12.37 -4.89 23.34
C THR A 186 -10.94 -5.36 23.52
N GLN A 187 -10.49 -6.24 22.64
CA GLN A 187 -9.12 -6.70 22.59
C GLN A 187 -8.51 -6.27 21.27
N VAL A 188 -7.47 -5.43 21.35
CA VAL A 188 -6.85 -4.81 20.18
C VAL A 188 -5.41 -5.28 20.09
N GLU A 189 -5.07 -6.04 19.06
CA GLU A 189 -3.72 -6.60 18.88
C GLU A 189 -3.12 -6.20 17.53
N ILE A 190 -1.80 -5.99 17.52
CA ILE A 190 -1.06 -5.63 16.30
C ILE A 190 -0.45 -6.90 15.71
N LEU A 191 -0.70 -7.15 14.43
CA LEU A 191 -0.07 -8.26 13.70
C LEU A 191 1.31 -7.84 13.17
N GLY A 192 2.28 -7.69 14.09
CA GLY A 192 3.57 -7.06 13.79
C GLY A 192 4.48 -7.82 12.80
N ASN A 193 4.20 -9.09 12.54
CA ASN A 193 4.93 -9.93 11.57
C ASN A 193 4.36 -9.84 10.14
N TYR A 194 3.34 -9.02 9.91
CA TYR A 194 2.78 -8.83 8.58
C TYR A 194 3.62 -7.85 7.74
N ASP A 195 4.10 -8.31 6.59
CA ASP A 195 4.95 -7.50 5.68
C ASP A 195 4.10 -6.63 4.74
N VAL A 196 3.67 -5.46 5.22
CA VAL A 196 2.90 -4.48 4.42
C VAL A 196 3.69 -3.89 3.25
N LYS A 197 5.03 -3.94 3.29
CA LYS A 197 5.85 -3.42 2.18
C LYS A 197 5.77 -4.33 0.96
N LYS A 198 5.70 -5.65 1.19
CA LYS A 198 5.53 -6.63 0.11
C LYS A 198 4.06 -6.84 -0.27
N ASN A 199 3.15 -6.73 0.69
CA ASN A 199 1.75 -7.04 0.46
C ASN A 199 0.84 -6.09 1.25
N ASN A 200 0.57 -4.89 0.72
CA ASN A 200 -0.46 -4.04 1.31
C ASN A 200 -1.82 -4.73 1.10
N PRO A 201 -2.55 -5.07 2.19
CA PRO A 201 -3.75 -5.87 2.07
C PRO A 201 -4.85 -5.08 1.35
N ASP A 202 -5.45 -5.72 0.35
CA ASP A 202 -6.76 -5.31 -0.13
C ASP A 202 -7.85 -5.79 0.83
N ILE A 203 -9.10 -5.38 0.58
CA ILE A 203 -10.26 -5.75 1.40
C ILE A 203 -10.37 -7.27 1.54
N ARG A 204 -10.19 -8.03 0.44
CA ARG A 204 -10.32 -9.50 0.45
C ARG A 204 -9.26 -10.14 1.33
N THR A 205 -8.02 -9.66 1.22
CA THR A 205 -6.89 -10.11 2.04
C THR A 205 -7.12 -9.77 3.51
N ALA A 206 -7.55 -8.55 3.82
CA ALA A 206 -7.86 -8.13 5.19
C ALA A 206 -8.99 -8.96 5.80
N THR A 207 -10.07 -9.22 5.04
CA THR A 207 -11.17 -10.10 5.48
C THR A 207 -10.66 -11.51 5.76
N SER A 208 -9.83 -12.07 4.87
CA SER A 208 -9.25 -13.41 5.05
C SER A 208 -8.35 -13.49 6.29
N ILE A 209 -7.51 -12.48 6.52
CA ILE A 209 -6.69 -12.37 7.74
C ILE A 209 -7.59 -12.36 8.98
N GLY A 210 -8.63 -11.53 8.98
CA GLY A 210 -9.54 -11.41 10.10
C GLY A 210 -10.29 -12.72 10.41
N GLN A 211 -10.81 -13.39 9.38
CA GLN A 211 -11.47 -14.69 9.52
C GLN A 211 -10.54 -15.77 10.06
N ARG A 212 -9.32 -15.87 9.49
CA ARG A 212 -8.29 -16.82 9.93
C ARG A 212 -7.88 -16.59 11.38
N CYS A 213 -7.70 -15.34 11.78
CA CYS A 213 -7.33 -14.98 13.14
C CYS A 213 -8.53 -14.84 14.10
N LYS A 214 -9.75 -15.14 13.65
CA LYS A 214 -11.00 -15.00 14.43
C LYS A 214 -11.16 -13.60 15.04
N ALA A 215 -10.70 -12.57 14.34
CA ALA A 215 -10.93 -11.18 14.67
C ALA A 215 -12.29 -10.75 14.13
N ASP A 216 -12.95 -9.82 14.80
CA ASP A 216 -14.22 -9.22 14.39
C ASP A 216 -14.02 -7.99 13.51
N LEU A 217 -12.86 -7.32 13.64
CA LEU A 217 -12.47 -6.13 12.89
C LEU A 217 -10.98 -6.20 12.52
N VAL A 218 -10.67 -5.83 11.27
CA VAL A 218 -9.28 -5.62 10.83
C VAL A 218 -9.12 -4.17 10.38
N ILE A 219 -8.05 -3.52 10.85
CA ILE A 219 -7.69 -2.14 10.54
C ILE A 219 -6.32 -2.14 9.87
N TRP A 220 -6.19 -1.42 8.77
CA TRP A 220 -4.93 -1.22 8.05
C TRP A 220 -4.93 0.15 7.39
N GLY A 221 -3.84 0.50 6.72
CA GLY A 221 -3.81 1.77 6.02
C GLY A 221 -2.45 2.20 5.52
N LEU A 222 -2.44 3.42 5.01
CA LEU A 222 -1.25 4.10 4.52
C LEU A 222 -0.91 5.25 5.46
N TYR A 223 0.36 5.62 5.53
CA TYR A 223 0.75 6.85 6.20
C TYR A 223 1.85 7.60 5.45
N GLU A 224 1.88 8.91 5.64
CA GLU A 224 2.91 9.82 5.15
C GLU A 224 3.35 10.71 6.31
N LYS A 225 4.60 10.60 6.73
CA LYS A 225 5.17 11.49 7.74
C LYS A 225 5.73 12.75 7.08
N SER A 226 5.21 13.88 7.49
CA SER A 226 5.74 15.23 7.26
C SER A 226 6.50 15.72 8.51
N PRO A 227 7.30 16.79 8.43
CA PRO A 227 8.09 17.28 9.58
C PRO A 227 7.27 17.52 10.85
N ASP A 228 6.06 18.07 10.71
CA ASP A 228 5.21 18.49 11.85
C ASP A 228 3.92 17.63 11.98
N SER A 229 3.78 16.59 11.15
CA SER A 229 2.57 15.77 11.17
C SER A 229 2.72 14.40 10.52
N ILE A 230 1.89 13.44 10.94
CA ILE A 230 1.76 12.14 10.28
C ILE A 230 0.38 12.06 9.65
N LYS A 231 0.28 12.02 8.33
CA LYS A 231 -0.96 11.80 7.61
C LYS A 231 -1.26 10.31 7.52
N VAL A 232 -2.48 9.88 7.83
CA VAL A 232 -2.86 8.46 7.85
C VAL A 232 -4.19 8.25 7.14
N ASP A 233 -4.22 7.35 6.16
CA ASP A 233 -5.44 6.86 5.51
C ASP A 233 -5.80 5.52 6.16
N ILE A 234 -6.92 5.47 6.88
CA ILE A 234 -7.36 4.30 7.65
C ILE A 234 -8.44 3.55 6.84
N GLN A 235 -8.20 2.26 6.66
CA GLN A 235 -9.14 1.31 6.07
C GLN A 235 -9.50 0.25 7.11
N TYR A 236 -10.74 -0.22 7.05
CA TYR A 236 -11.19 -1.28 7.94
C TYR A 236 -12.23 -2.20 7.30
N VAL A 237 -12.35 -3.40 7.85
CA VAL A 237 -13.38 -4.37 7.48
C VAL A 237 -13.88 -5.14 8.69
N PHE A 238 -15.21 -5.25 8.81
CA PHE A 238 -15.86 -6.15 9.75
C PHE A 238 -15.93 -7.55 9.15
N THR A 239 -15.38 -8.54 9.85
CA THR A 239 -15.15 -9.87 9.28
C THR A 239 -16.42 -10.73 9.19
N LYS A 240 -17.41 -10.45 10.04
CA LYS A 240 -18.69 -11.17 10.11
C LYS A 240 -19.72 -10.65 9.11
N SER A 241 -19.89 -9.33 9.04
CA SER A 241 -20.86 -8.68 8.17
C SER A 241 -20.31 -8.39 6.78
N GLY A 242 -18.97 -8.35 6.63
CA GLY A 242 -18.33 -7.83 5.42
C GLY A 242 -18.55 -6.33 5.24
N GLU A 243 -19.09 -5.64 6.26
CA GLU A 243 -19.28 -4.19 6.22
C GLU A 243 -17.93 -3.49 6.12
N LEU A 244 -17.88 -2.54 5.21
CA LEU A 244 -16.69 -1.81 4.82
C LEU A 244 -16.79 -0.39 5.32
N GLY A 245 -15.64 0.17 5.68
CA GLY A 245 -15.50 1.61 5.65
C GLY A 245 -14.07 2.06 5.52
N ARG A 246 -13.94 3.30 5.08
CA ARG A 246 -12.69 3.98 4.80
C ARG A 246 -12.81 5.40 5.33
N SER A 247 -11.74 5.94 5.91
CA SER A 247 -11.67 7.38 6.12
C SER A 247 -11.47 8.07 4.78
N ASP A 248 -12.34 8.99 4.37
CA ASP A 248 -12.16 9.76 3.14
C ASP A 248 -10.88 10.60 3.23
N GLY A 249 -9.81 10.12 2.58
CA GLY A 249 -8.51 10.79 2.50
C GLY A 249 -7.59 10.60 3.71
N PHE A 250 -6.46 11.29 3.67
CA PHE A 250 -5.45 11.25 4.72
C PHE A 250 -5.84 12.11 5.93
N LEU A 251 -5.96 11.48 7.09
CA LEU A 251 -6.16 12.11 8.39
C LEU A 251 -4.81 12.55 8.97
N ALA A 252 -4.57 13.85 9.11
CA ALA A 252 -3.32 14.38 9.65
C ALA A 252 -3.27 14.29 11.18
N PHE A 253 -2.25 13.65 11.73
CA PHE A 253 -1.74 13.73 13.11
C PHE A 253 -0.91 15.00 13.22
N LYS A 254 -1.43 16.09 13.81
CA LYS A 254 -0.54 17.19 14.20
C LYS A 254 0.28 16.74 15.41
N ASP A 255 1.59 16.80 15.25
CA ASP A 255 2.70 16.72 16.21
C ASP A 255 2.53 16.08 17.62
N LEU A 256 3.44 15.15 17.93
CA LEU A 256 3.62 14.43 19.20
C LEU A 256 3.71 15.30 20.48
N PRO A 257 4.23 16.55 20.46
CA PRO A 257 4.08 17.46 21.59
C PRO A 257 2.62 17.73 22.00
N SER A 258 1.68 17.76 21.04
CA SER A 258 0.26 17.98 21.34
C SER A 258 -0.46 16.72 21.84
N LEU A 259 0.06 15.53 21.53
CA LEU A 259 -0.37 14.24 22.13
C LEU A 259 0.05 14.10 23.60
N ARG A 260 1.17 14.74 24.00
CA ARG A 260 1.65 14.75 25.40
C ARG A 260 0.90 15.77 26.28
N ASP A 261 0.32 16.80 25.66
CA ASP A 261 -0.42 17.89 26.33
C ASP A 261 -1.95 17.74 26.24
N GLY A 262 -2.46 16.60 25.77
CA GLY A 262 -3.91 16.36 25.68
C GLY A 262 -4.66 17.23 24.67
N ARG A 263 -3.96 17.85 23.71
CA ARG A 263 -4.58 18.66 22.65
C ARG A 263 -4.81 17.81 21.40
N MET A 264 -6.09 17.67 21.10
CA MET A 264 -6.70 16.71 20.20
C MET A 264 -6.33 16.93 18.73
N VAL A 265 -6.03 15.82 18.03
CA VAL A 265 -5.92 15.82 16.58
C VAL A 265 -7.31 15.54 16.00
N ARG A 266 -7.96 16.62 15.57
CA ARG A 266 -9.38 16.63 15.15
C ARG A 266 -9.76 15.61 14.06
N GLY A 267 -8.82 15.12 13.23
CA GLY A 267 -9.14 14.15 12.18
C GLY A 267 -9.09 12.68 12.63
N LEU A 268 -8.11 12.31 13.46
CA LEU A 268 -7.93 10.93 13.89
C LEU A 268 -8.94 10.54 14.96
N ASP A 269 -9.14 11.39 15.96
CA ASP A 269 -10.08 11.10 17.04
C ASP A 269 -11.49 10.93 16.47
N ASP A 270 -11.89 11.75 15.49
CA ASP A 270 -13.16 11.60 14.76
C ASP A 270 -13.28 10.21 14.09
N ALA A 271 -12.24 9.74 13.40
CA ALA A 271 -12.23 8.41 12.79
C ALA A 271 -12.24 7.27 13.83
N ILE A 272 -11.52 7.42 14.94
CA ILE A 272 -11.53 6.44 16.03
C ILE A 272 -12.89 6.42 16.72
N PHE A 273 -13.52 7.57 16.96
CA PHE A 273 -14.87 7.65 17.52
C PHE A 273 -15.90 7.03 16.59
N ALA A 274 -15.83 7.30 15.28
CA ALA A 274 -16.68 6.66 14.28
C ALA A 274 -16.49 5.13 14.29
N LEU A 275 -15.24 4.66 14.30
CA LEU A 275 -14.92 3.23 14.36
C LEU A 275 -15.45 2.57 15.64
N CYS A 276 -15.27 3.23 16.80
CA CYS A 276 -15.83 2.77 18.05
C CYS A 276 -17.37 2.74 17.97
N GLY A 277 -17.99 3.78 17.42
CA GLY A 277 -19.43 3.85 17.18
C GLY A 277 -19.95 2.65 16.39
N LEU A 278 -19.28 2.31 15.30
CA LEU A 278 -19.60 1.14 14.47
C LEU A 278 -19.43 -0.18 15.23
N MET A 279 -18.35 -0.35 16.00
CA MET A 279 -18.17 -1.52 16.85
C MET A 279 -19.30 -1.66 17.89
N ALA A 280 -19.74 -0.55 18.49
CA ALA A 280 -20.87 -0.57 19.41
C ALA A 280 -22.21 -0.93 18.72
N ILE A 281 -22.44 -0.50 17.47
CA ILE A 281 -23.61 -0.92 16.69
C ILE A 281 -23.60 -2.44 16.48
N GLN A 282 -22.46 -3.00 16.06
CA GLN A 282 -22.30 -4.44 15.82
C GLN A 282 -22.56 -5.27 17.09
N GLU A 283 -22.15 -4.75 18.25
CA GLU A 283 -22.40 -5.36 19.57
C GLU A 283 -23.78 -4.99 20.17
N LYS A 284 -24.68 -4.39 19.37
CA LYS A 284 -26.04 -3.97 19.77
C LYS A 284 -26.08 -3.00 20.96
N LYS A 285 -25.01 -2.22 21.16
CA LYS A 285 -24.91 -1.18 22.20
C LYS A 285 -25.24 0.20 21.61
N GLY A 286 -26.47 0.38 21.14
CA GLY A 286 -26.91 1.61 20.44
C GLY A 286 -26.69 2.91 21.20
N ALA A 287 -26.94 2.92 22.52
CA ALA A 287 -26.71 4.11 23.36
C ALA A 287 -25.22 4.51 23.41
N LEU A 288 -24.32 3.53 23.49
CA LEU A 288 -22.88 3.76 23.48
C LEU A 288 -22.41 4.22 22.11
N ALA A 289 -22.94 3.63 21.03
CA ALA A 289 -22.67 4.06 19.67
C ALA A 289 -23.02 5.54 19.47
N GLN A 290 -24.21 5.96 19.92
CA GLN A 290 -24.64 7.35 19.83
C GLN A 290 -23.73 8.29 20.63
N GLN A 291 -23.28 7.88 21.83
CA GLN A 291 -22.33 8.66 22.62
C GLN A 291 -20.99 8.88 21.91
N TRP A 292 -20.52 7.89 21.15
CA TRP A 292 -19.29 8.02 20.38
C TRP A 292 -19.49 8.83 19.09
N PHE A 293 -20.56 8.62 18.34
CA PHE A 293 -20.83 9.44 17.15
C PHE A 293 -21.05 10.92 17.49
N LYS A 294 -21.65 11.25 18.65
CA LYS A 294 -21.77 12.64 19.13
C LYS A 294 -20.42 13.32 19.41
N LYS A 295 -19.34 12.55 19.58
CA LYS A 295 -17.97 13.07 19.77
C LYS A 295 -17.22 13.26 18.45
N VAL A 296 -17.79 12.84 17.33
CA VAL A 296 -17.24 13.09 15.98
C VAL A 296 -17.55 14.53 15.60
N HIS A 297 -16.52 15.36 15.46
CA HIS A 297 -16.67 16.79 15.18
C HIS A 297 -17.03 17.05 13.72
N ASN A 298 -16.46 16.28 12.79
CA ASN A 298 -16.70 16.37 11.36
C ASN A 298 -17.29 15.06 10.82
N PRO A 299 -18.57 14.76 11.13
CA PRO A 299 -19.17 13.49 10.73
C PRO A 299 -19.35 13.41 9.22
N GLN A 300 -18.94 12.28 8.64
CA GLN A 300 -19.19 11.93 7.25
C GLN A 300 -20.69 11.69 7.02
N GLU A 301 -21.11 11.63 5.76
CA GLU A 301 -22.51 11.38 5.41
C GLU A 301 -23.02 10.05 6.00
N THR A 302 -22.18 9.02 5.97
CA THR A 302 -22.41 7.72 6.60
C THR A 302 -22.64 7.81 8.10
N ASP A 303 -21.79 8.55 8.82
CA ASP A 303 -21.93 8.78 10.28
C ASP A 303 -23.26 9.48 10.61
N ARG A 304 -23.64 10.48 9.82
CA ARG A 304 -24.90 11.22 9.99
C ARG A 304 -26.10 10.32 9.76
N MET A 305 -26.07 9.49 8.70
CA MET A 305 -27.13 8.52 8.43
C MET A 305 -27.28 7.50 9.55
N LEU A 306 -26.15 7.01 10.09
CA LEU A 306 -26.16 6.06 11.20
C LEU A 306 -26.67 6.68 12.50
N MET A 307 -26.26 7.92 12.82
CA MET A 307 -26.83 8.64 13.97
C MET A 307 -28.34 8.81 13.86
N LYS A 308 -28.83 9.22 12.68
CA LYS A 308 -30.27 9.39 12.46
C LYS A 308 -31.02 8.07 12.66
N LYS A 309 -30.53 6.96 12.11
CA LYS A 309 -31.12 5.63 12.32
C LYS A 309 -31.10 5.19 13.78
N LEU A 310 -30.01 5.48 14.50
CA LEU A 310 -29.90 5.17 15.94
C LEU A 310 -30.91 5.95 16.77
N GLU A 311 -31.22 7.20 16.39
CA GLU A 311 -32.23 8.03 17.04
C GLU A 311 -33.65 7.51 16.75
N GLU A 312 -33.95 7.17 15.50
CA GLU A 312 -35.25 6.61 15.08
C GLU A 312 -35.57 5.25 15.71
N THR A 313 -34.55 4.46 16.09
CA THR A 313 -34.74 3.13 16.69
C THR A 313 -34.93 3.19 18.22
N GLN A 314 -34.76 4.37 18.83
CA GLN A 314 -34.92 4.58 20.27
C GLN A 314 -36.26 5.24 20.65
N GLU A 315 -37.00 5.78 19.67
CA GLU A 315 -38.39 6.22 19.80
C GLU A 315 -39.37 5.05 19.61
#